data_AF-R4LY08-F1
#
_entry.id   AF-R4LY08-F1
#
_cell.length_a   1.000
_cell.length_b   1.000
_cell.length_c   1.000
_cell.angle_alpha   90.00
_cell.angle_beta   90.00
_cell.angle_gamma   90.00
#
_symmetry.space_group_name_H-M   'P 1'
#
loop_
_entity.id
_entity.type
_entity.pdbx_description
1 polymer ?
#
loop_
_entity_poly.entity_id
_entity_poly.type
_entity_poly.pdbx_seq_one_letter_code
_entity_poly.pdbx_strand_id
1 'polypeptide(L)'
;MGYRLVIYPEYASLDRVDPADDRRVLAYTYRGGWGDATSSAKSIADVSVVDLSKFDAKTAVGIMRGAPETLGLKQSDVKSMYLIVDPAKDPTTPAALSLSLYVSSDYGGGYLVFAGDGTIKHVSYPS
;
A
#
# COMPACT_ATOMS: atom_id res chain seq x y z
N MET A 1 12.04 -1.84 8.22
CA MET A 1 11.93 -3.11 7.47
C MET A 1 10.62 -3.80 7.77
N GLY A 2 9.90 -4.23 6.74
CA GLY A 2 8.63 -4.97 6.86
C GLY A 2 8.23 -5.65 5.54
N TYR A 3 7.09 -6.33 5.57
CA TYR A 3 6.50 -7.05 4.44
C TYR A 3 5.47 -6.21 3.68
N ARG A 4 4.68 -5.41 4.39
CA ARG A 4 3.60 -4.62 3.82
C ARG A 4 3.21 -3.46 4.73
N LEU A 5 2.84 -2.35 4.12
CA LEU A 5 2.15 -1.24 4.79
C LEU A 5 0.85 -0.94 4.03
N VAL A 6 -0.29 -0.98 4.72
CA VAL A 6 -1.58 -0.57 4.16
C VAL A 6 -2.05 0.68 4.89
N ILE A 7 -2.42 1.72 4.14
CA ILE A 7 -2.87 3.01 4.66
C ILE A 7 -4.31 3.22 4.20
N TYR A 8 -5.23 3.11 5.15
CA TYR A 8 -6.64 3.47 5.00
C TYR A 8 -6.86 4.93 5.45
N PRO A 9 -8.02 5.54 5.15
CA PRO A 9 -8.32 6.90 5.58
C PRO A 9 -8.26 7.09 7.10
N GLU A 10 -8.62 6.07 7.87
CA GLU A 10 -8.77 6.16 9.34
C GLU A 10 -7.64 5.45 10.12
N TYR A 11 -6.89 4.56 9.47
CA TYR A 11 -5.87 3.75 10.14
C TYR A 11 -4.83 3.23 9.15
N ALA A 12 -3.69 2.75 9.66
CA ALA A 12 -2.74 1.99 8.86
C ALA A 12 -2.41 0.65 9.53
N SER A 13 -2.02 -0.34 8.73
CA SER A 13 -1.53 -1.64 9.19
C SER A 13 -0.12 -1.87 8.64
N LEU A 14 0.81 -2.25 9.51
CA LEU A 14 2.20 -2.52 9.18
C LEU A 14 2.58 -3.94 9.58
N ASP A 15 2.95 -4.75 8.59
CA ASP A 15 3.37 -6.13 8.77
C ASP A 15 4.89 -6.20 8.80
N ARG A 16 5.46 -6.76 9.87
CA ARG A 16 6.90 -6.85 10.10
C ARG A 16 7.34 -8.27 10.41
N VAL A 17 8.64 -8.50 10.25
CA VAL A 17 9.32 -9.71 10.73
C VAL A 17 9.15 -9.83 12.24
N ASP A 18 8.77 -11.02 12.71
CA ASP A 18 8.88 -11.38 14.12
C ASP A 18 10.34 -11.77 14.42
N PRO A 19 11.05 -11.03 15.30
CA PRO A 19 12.45 -11.34 15.62
C PRO A 19 12.60 -12.66 16.41
N ALA A 20 11.52 -13.19 16.98
CA ALA A 20 11.53 -14.43 17.75
C ALA A 20 11.17 -15.67 16.93
N ASP A 21 10.46 -15.52 15.80
CA ASP A 21 10.01 -16.64 14.96
C ASP A 21 9.90 -16.23 13.48
N ASP A 22 10.80 -16.73 12.63
CA ASP A 22 10.88 -16.39 11.20
C ASP A 22 9.67 -16.88 10.37
N ARG A 23 8.84 -17.76 10.95
CA ARG A 23 7.60 -18.28 10.36
C ARG A 23 6.40 -17.39 10.68
N ARG A 24 6.60 -16.32 11.44
CA ARG A 24 5.52 -15.43 11.91
C ARG A 24 5.72 -13.99 11.48
N VAL A 25 4.59 -13.29 11.48
CA VAL A 25 4.49 -11.86 11.17
C VAL A 25 3.90 -11.15 12.37
N LEU A 26 4.44 -9.97 12.67
CA LEU A 26 3.87 -9.03 13.63
C LEU A 26 3.14 -7.93 12.87
N ALA A 27 1.84 -7.80 13.12
CA ALA A 27 1.00 -6.75 12.54
C ALA A 27 0.76 -5.65 13.57
N TYR A 28 1.10 -4.41 13.21
CA TYR A 28 0.89 -3.23 14.04
C TYR A 28 -0.19 -2.36 13.41
N THR A 29 -1.16 -1.92 14.21
CA THR A 29 -2.18 -0.96 13.76
C THR A 29 -1.86 0.45 14.23
N TYR A 30 -1.90 1.42 13.32
CA TYR A 30 -1.81 2.85 13.64
C TYR A 30 -3.20 3.49 13.62
N ARG A 31 -3.59 4.14 14.73
CA ARG A 31 -4.79 4.98 14.85
C ARG A 31 -4.51 6.20 15.72
N GLY A 32 -3.68 7.12 15.22
CA GLY A 32 -3.14 8.26 16.00
C GLY A 32 -1.93 7.89 16.88
N GLY A 33 -1.48 6.65 16.78
CA GLY A 33 -0.33 6.06 17.46
C GLY A 33 -0.25 4.57 17.09
N TRP A 34 0.93 3.96 17.22
CA TRP A 34 1.09 2.52 17.01
C TRP A 34 0.63 1.77 18.25
N GLY A 35 -0.33 0.85 18.07
CA GLY A 35 -0.76 -0.07 19.12
C GLY A 35 0.14 -1.29 19.26
N ASP A 36 -0.22 -2.18 20.19
CA ASP A 36 0.45 -3.46 20.39
C ASP A 36 0.32 -4.37 19.16
N ALA A 37 1.35 -5.21 18.96
CA ALA A 37 1.39 -6.14 17.83
C ALA A 37 0.44 -7.31 18.04
N THR A 38 -0.22 -7.72 16.96
CA THR A 38 -0.79 -9.07 16.85
C THR A 38 0.12 -9.96 16.04
N SER A 39 0.05 -11.28 16.25
CA SER A 39 0.95 -12.24 15.61
C SER A 39 0.16 -13.26 14.78
N SER A 40 0.61 -13.51 13.55
CA SER A 40 0.02 -14.49 12.64
C SER A 40 1.11 -15.33 11.97
N ALA A 41 0.69 -16.43 11.33
CA ALA A 41 1.60 -17.21 10.49
C ALA A 41 1.93 -16.42 9.21
N LYS A 42 3.18 -16.52 8.77
CA LYS A 42 3.65 -15.93 7.52
C LYS A 42 2.91 -16.51 6.32
N SER A 43 2.48 -15.66 5.40
CA SER A 43 1.83 -16.05 4.16
C SER A 43 2.81 -16.08 2.98
N ILE A 44 2.37 -16.64 1.84
CA ILE A 44 3.14 -16.59 0.58
C ILE A 44 3.31 -15.16 0.04
N ALA A 45 2.56 -14.18 0.54
CA ALA A 45 2.76 -12.77 0.17
C ALA A 45 3.97 -12.15 0.91
N ASP A 46 4.38 -12.71 2.05
CA ASP A 46 5.40 -12.17 2.95
C ASP A 46 6.80 -12.68 2.56
N VAL A 47 7.16 -12.58 1.28
CA VAL A 47 8.38 -13.21 0.74
C VAL A 47 9.61 -12.34 0.97
N SER A 48 9.46 -11.02 0.91
CA SER A 48 10.58 -10.08 0.91
C SER A 48 10.42 -9.02 1.98
N VAL A 49 11.51 -8.79 2.71
CA VAL A 49 11.58 -7.76 3.74
C VAL A 49 12.30 -6.55 3.13
N VAL A 50 11.63 -5.41 3.10
CA VAL A 50 12.17 -4.18 2.51
C VAL A 50 11.95 -2.98 3.42
N ASP A 51 12.57 -1.87 3.07
CA ASP A 51 12.31 -0.61 3.73
C ASP A 51 11.05 0.07 3.19
N LEU A 52 9.92 -0.14 3.87
CA LEU A 52 8.61 0.35 3.44
C LEU A 52 8.48 1.88 3.46
N SER A 53 9.44 2.62 4.04
CA SER A 53 9.47 4.09 3.98
C SER A 53 10.22 4.65 2.77
N LYS A 54 10.82 3.82 1.90
CA LYS A 54 11.59 4.26 0.73
C LYS A 54 10.72 4.65 -0.47
N PHE A 55 9.69 5.45 -0.23
CA PHE A 55 8.92 6.09 -1.30
C PHE A 55 8.84 7.59 -1.05
N ASP A 56 8.67 8.35 -2.13
CA ASP A 56 8.41 9.78 -2.06
C ASP A 56 6.95 10.00 -1.62
N ALA A 57 6.78 10.25 -0.32
CA ALA A 57 5.48 10.50 0.27
C ALA A 57 4.78 11.74 -0.32
N LYS A 58 5.53 12.77 -0.71
CA LYS A 58 4.96 13.98 -1.32
C LYS A 58 4.38 13.65 -2.69
N THR A 59 5.13 12.91 -3.50
CA THR A 59 4.67 12.49 -4.83
C THR A 59 3.49 11.51 -4.72
N ALA A 60 3.55 10.54 -3.80
CA ALA A 60 2.44 9.62 -3.56
C ALA A 60 1.14 10.36 -3.17
N VAL A 61 1.21 11.33 -2.27
CA VAL A 61 0.05 12.16 -1.89
C VAL A 61 -0.46 12.99 -3.07
N GLY A 62 0.42 13.49 -3.94
CA GLY A 62 0.04 14.16 -5.18
C GLY A 62 -0.77 13.25 -6.11
N ILE A 63 -0.30 12.02 -6.33
CA ILE A 63 -1.00 10.99 -7.10
C ILE A 63 -2.36 10.68 -6.47
N MET A 64 -2.42 10.49 -5.15
CA MET A 64 -3.67 10.18 -4.44
C MET A 64 -4.75 11.25 -4.66
N ARG A 65 -4.36 12.53 -4.64
CA ARG A 65 -5.31 13.64 -4.86
C ARG A 65 -5.88 13.67 -6.28
N GLY A 66 -5.11 13.25 -7.29
CA GLY A 66 -5.53 13.23 -8.70
C GLY A 66 -6.04 11.86 -9.19
N ALA A 67 -6.07 10.86 -8.31
CA ALA A 67 -6.44 9.50 -8.68
C ALA A 67 -7.90 9.36 -9.14
N PRO A 68 -8.89 10.02 -8.51
CA PRO A 68 -10.27 9.97 -8.99
C PRO A 68 -10.38 10.45 -10.44
N GLU A 69 -9.78 11.60 -10.76
CA GLU A 69 -9.79 12.18 -12.10
C GLU A 69 -9.08 11.27 -13.11
N THR A 70 -7.93 10.70 -12.71
CA THR A 70 -7.18 9.75 -13.54
C THR A 70 -8.01 8.52 -13.88
N LEU A 71 -8.86 8.07 -12.97
CA LEU A 71 -9.74 6.91 -13.14
C LEU A 71 -11.08 7.26 -13.80
N GLY A 72 -11.32 8.51 -14.18
CA GLY A 72 -12.60 8.96 -14.74
C GLY A 72 -13.74 8.99 -13.71
N LEU A 73 -13.41 9.01 -12.42
CA LEU A 73 -14.36 9.10 -11.31
C LEU A 73 -14.55 10.57 -10.91
N LYS A 74 -15.77 10.94 -10.53
CA LYS A 74 -16.00 12.23 -9.86
C LYS A 74 -15.52 12.13 -8.42
N GLN A 75 -14.76 13.13 -7.97
CA GLN A 75 -14.25 13.17 -6.61
C GLN A 75 -15.37 13.10 -5.55
N SER A 76 -16.54 13.70 -5.82
CA SER A 76 -17.72 13.65 -4.95
C SER A 76 -18.30 12.25 -4.74
N ASP A 77 -18.01 11.33 -5.65
CA ASP A 77 -18.62 10.00 -5.70
C ASP A 77 -17.70 8.95 -5.04
N VAL A 78 -16.45 9.33 -4.71
CA VAL A 78 -15.48 8.47 -4.05
C VAL A 78 -15.95 8.10 -2.64
N LYS A 79 -15.97 6.80 -2.34
CA LYS A 79 -16.33 6.26 -1.03
C LYS A 79 -15.13 5.82 -0.22
N SER A 80 -14.12 5.27 -0.88
CA SER A 80 -12.90 4.83 -0.22
C SER A 80 -11.71 5.01 -1.12
N MET A 81 -10.58 5.32 -0.48
CA MET A 81 -9.28 5.38 -1.10
C MET A 81 -8.26 4.84 -0.12
N TYR A 82 -7.47 3.85 -0.52
CA TYR A 82 -6.43 3.29 0.33
C TYR A 82 -5.20 2.90 -0.48
N LEU A 83 -4.04 2.99 0.16
CA LEU A 83 -2.74 2.75 -0.43
C LEU A 83 -2.12 1.49 0.17
N ILE A 84 -1.61 0.61 -0.67
CA ILE A 84 -0.76 -0.51 -0.26
C ILE A 84 0.67 -0.20 -0.71
N VAL A 85 1.63 -0.37 0.18
CA VAL A 85 3.07 -0.33 -0.10
C VAL A 85 3.63 -1.72 0.13
N ASP A 86 4.09 -2.35 -0.94
CA ASP A 86 4.67 -3.69 -0.95
C ASP A 86 6.09 -3.67 -1.54
N PRO A 87 6.93 -4.68 -1.22
CA PRO A 87 8.07 -5.02 -2.04
C PRO A 87 7.65 -5.16 -3.52
N ALA A 88 8.41 -4.54 -4.41
CA ALA A 88 8.24 -4.76 -5.84
C ALA A 88 8.52 -6.24 -6.17
N LYS A 89 7.68 -6.81 -7.05
CA LYS A 89 7.85 -8.18 -7.55
C LYS A 89 8.79 -8.28 -8.75
N ASP A 90 9.33 -7.14 -9.20
CA ASP A 90 10.26 -7.07 -10.33
C ASP A 90 11.63 -7.62 -9.89
N PRO A 91 12.08 -8.76 -10.47
CA PRO A 91 13.33 -9.38 -10.07
C PRO A 91 14.58 -8.54 -10.45
N THR A 92 14.44 -7.55 -11.33
CA THR A 92 15.55 -6.70 -11.78
C THR A 92 15.79 -5.50 -10.84
N THR A 93 14.83 -5.21 -9.95
CA THR A 93 14.92 -4.10 -8.99
C THR A 93 14.69 -4.60 -7.55
N PRO A 94 15.56 -5.48 -7.03
CA PRO A 94 15.42 -6.00 -5.67
C PRO A 94 15.41 -4.86 -4.65
N ALA A 95 14.54 -4.99 -3.65
CA ALA A 95 14.27 -3.97 -2.62
C ALA A 95 13.57 -2.69 -3.09
N ALA A 96 13.18 -2.57 -4.36
CA ALA A 96 12.26 -1.51 -4.79
C ALA A 96 10.87 -1.70 -4.16
N LEU A 97 10.09 -0.62 -4.14
CA LEU A 97 8.70 -0.64 -3.69
C LEU A 97 7.74 -0.59 -4.87
N SER A 98 6.59 -1.23 -4.69
CA SER A 98 5.40 -1.09 -5.53
C SER A 98 4.27 -0.56 -4.67
N LEU A 99 3.68 0.54 -5.12
CA LEU A 99 2.56 1.19 -4.46
C LEU A 99 1.30 0.96 -5.27
N SER A 100 0.25 0.47 -4.63
CA SER A 100 -1.06 0.21 -5.24
C SER A 100 -2.11 1.07 -4.56
N LEU A 101 -2.69 2.03 -5.29
CA LEU A 101 -3.73 2.92 -4.82
C LEU A 101 -5.07 2.47 -5.36
N TYR A 102 -5.97 2.04 -4.49
CA TYR A 102 -7.32 1.65 -4.84
C TYR A 102 -8.28 2.81 -4.56
N VAL A 103 -9.19 3.05 -5.50
CA VAL A 103 -10.25 4.06 -5.38
C VAL A 103 -11.57 3.40 -5.71
N SER A 104 -12.55 3.50 -4.81
CA SER A 104 -13.90 3.02 -5.04
C SER A 104 -14.92 4.15 -4.95
N SER A 105 -15.98 4.04 -5.75
CA SER A 105 -17.11 4.96 -5.82
C SER A 105 -18.43 4.19 -5.84
N ASP A 106 -19.55 4.91 -5.82
CA ASP A 106 -20.90 4.33 -6.00
C ASP A 106 -21.07 3.62 -7.36
N TYR A 107 -20.22 3.91 -8.35
CA TYR A 107 -20.35 3.45 -9.73
C TYR A 107 -19.25 2.47 -10.17
N GLY A 108 -18.49 1.94 -9.21
CA GLY A 108 -17.37 1.04 -9.46
C GLY A 108 -16.06 1.53 -8.85
N GLY A 109 -14.99 0.77 -9.07
CA GLY A 109 -13.67 1.07 -8.52
C GLY A 109 -12.54 0.71 -9.47
N GLY A 110 -11.46 1.47 -9.37
CA GLY A 110 -10.24 1.27 -10.14
C GLY A 110 -9.02 1.37 -9.24
N TYR A 111 -7.84 1.15 -9.82
CA TYR A 111 -6.60 1.30 -9.09
C TYR A 111 -5.43 1.76 -9.97
N LEU A 112 -4.46 2.39 -9.33
CA LEU A 112 -3.18 2.73 -9.93
C LEU A 112 -2.07 1.92 -9.27
N VAL A 113 -1.07 1.52 -10.05
CA VAL A 113 0.18 0.97 -9.53
C VAL A 113 1.32 1.90 -9.93
N PHE A 114 2.16 2.27 -8.99
CA PHE A 114 3.31 3.15 -9.21
C PHE A 114 4.53 2.75 -8.39
N ALA A 115 5.71 3.13 -8.86
CA ALA A 115 6.97 2.90 -8.15
C ALA A 115 7.14 3.86 -6.95
N GLY A 116 8.14 3.60 -6.11
CA GLY A 116 8.46 4.44 -4.95
C GLY A 116 8.76 5.90 -5.28
N ASP A 117 9.18 6.22 -6.49
CA ASP A 117 9.43 7.58 -6.98
C ASP A 117 8.17 8.25 -7.61
N GLY A 118 7.06 7.54 -7.69
CA GLY A 118 5.82 8.02 -8.32
C GLY A 118 5.63 7.62 -9.78
N THR A 119 6.57 6.92 -10.41
CA THR A 119 6.43 6.49 -11.81
C THR A 119 5.24 5.55 -11.94
N ILE A 120 4.20 5.96 -12.69
CA ILE A 120 3.01 5.13 -12.94
C ILE A 120 3.40 3.93 -13.79
N LYS A 121 3.07 2.72 -13.30
CA LYS A 121 3.30 1.44 -13.97
C LYS A 121 2.02 0.86 -14.58
N HIS A 122 0.88 1.14 -13.97
CA HIS A 122 -0.40 0.58 -14.42
C HIS A 122 -1.58 1.45 -13.95
N VAL A 123 -2.63 1.49 -14.77
CA VAL A 123 -3.93 2.08 -14.44
C VAL A 123 -5.00 1.08 -14.82
N SER A 124 -5.85 0.71 -13.86
CA SER A 124 -7.03 -0.13 -14.05
C SER A 124 -8.26 0.73 -13.82
N TYR A 125 -9.00 1.00 -14.90
CA TYR A 125 -10.20 1.82 -14.86
C TYR A 125 -11.39 1.05 -14.24
N PRO A 126 -12.35 1.77 -13.64
CA PRO A 126 -13.60 1.19 -13.17
C PRO A 126 -14.32 0.39 -14.25
N SER A 127 -14.88 -0.75 -13.85
CA SER A 127 -15.73 -1.63 -14.66
C SER A 127 -17.16 -1.64 -14.15
#